data_AF-A0A352JNM2-F1
#
_entry.id   AF-A0A352JNM2-F1
#
_cell.length_a   1.000
_cell.length_b   1.000
_cell.length_c   1.000
_cell.angle_alpha   90.00
_cell.angle_beta   90.00
_cell.angle_gamma   90.00
#
_symmetry.space_group_name_H-M   'P 1'
#
loop_
_entity.id
_entity.type
_entity.pdbx_description
1 polymer ?
#
loop_
_entity_poly.entity_id
_entity_poly.type
_entity_poly.pdbx_seq_one_letter_code
_entity_poly.pdbx_strand_id
1 'polypeptide(L)'
;MNKEHESEQNWKTVGRPSYLGKKKDEQYSLWDKEYGRDNWQIAWQLSNGEILGFDQVFQHYVDGYALYFENHLDEAVFLTENFSYGYDKELTSKEEAFNPRALVNKPGKPNQFHHVALNFALEFYLGLEFKGMEPIQIREGKPNTDPSTWPAGWRWGPGRIPAVHPELIPDGGSKVWWQSGSIEDLYQSAKILQIKK
;
A
#
# COMPACT_ATOMS: atom_id res chain seq x y z
N MET A 1 -2.51 -31.35 -12.01
CA MET A 1 -2.78 -30.81 -13.37
C MET A 1 -2.10 -29.45 -13.43
N ASN A 2 -0.86 -29.42 -13.93
CA ASN A 2 -0.05 -28.19 -14.03
C ASN A 2 -0.41 -27.50 -15.35
N LYS A 3 -1.10 -26.38 -15.27
CA LYS A 3 -1.20 -25.41 -16.36
C LYS A 3 -0.81 -24.06 -15.79
N GLU A 4 -0.10 -23.30 -16.62
CA GLU A 4 0.27 -21.89 -16.45
C GLU A 4 1.63 -21.64 -15.77
N HIS A 5 2.70 -22.13 -16.41
CA HIS A 5 3.79 -21.20 -16.73
C HIS A 5 3.25 -20.24 -17.79
N GLU A 6 2.50 -19.22 -17.34
CA GLU A 6 2.26 -18.04 -18.16
C GLU A 6 3.61 -17.49 -18.61
N SER A 7 3.72 -17.24 -19.91
CA SER A 7 4.89 -16.71 -20.60
C SER A 7 5.68 -15.73 -19.73
N GLU A 8 6.99 -15.95 -19.59
CA GLU A 8 7.93 -14.91 -19.13
C GLU A 8 7.78 -13.70 -20.06
N GLN A 9 6.84 -12.81 -19.74
CA GLN A 9 6.69 -11.57 -20.45
C GLN A 9 8.01 -10.83 -20.25
N ASN A 10 8.70 -10.58 -21.36
CA ASN A 10 9.97 -9.90 -21.39
C ASN A 10 9.78 -8.43 -20.96
N TRP A 11 9.72 -8.18 -19.66
CA TRP A 11 9.65 -6.84 -19.10
C TRP A 11 11.07 -6.28 -18.90
N LYS A 12 11.25 -4.99 -19.21
CA LYS A 12 12.50 -4.25 -18.98
C LYS A 12 12.20 -3.05 -18.09
N THR A 13 12.92 -2.94 -16.97
CA THR A 13 12.89 -1.74 -16.12
C THR A 13 13.46 -0.54 -16.87
N VAL A 14 12.70 0.55 -16.94
CA VAL A 14 13.09 1.81 -17.61
C VAL A 14 13.14 3.00 -16.66
N GLY A 15 12.63 2.86 -15.44
CA GLY A 15 12.72 3.93 -14.44
C GLY A 15 12.28 3.49 -13.05
N ARG A 16 12.47 4.40 -12.08
CA ARG A 16 12.01 4.27 -10.69
C ARG A 16 11.13 5.48 -10.34
N PRO A 17 9.83 5.44 -10.65
CA PRO A 17 8.96 6.56 -10.38
C PRO A 17 8.82 6.75 -8.87
N SER A 18 8.99 7.98 -8.40
CA SER A 18 8.73 8.34 -7.01
C SER A 18 7.21 8.40 -6.73
N TYR A 19 6.84 8.94 -5.57
CA TYR A 19 5.46 9.19 -5.20
C TYR A 19 4.70 10.01 -6.26
N LEU A 20 3.71 9.39 -6.92
CA LEU A 20 2.91 10.02 -7.98
C LEU A 20 1.81 10.94 -7.43
N GLY A 21 1.25 10.60 -6.27
CA GLY A 21 0.21 11.39 -5.60
C GLY A 21 -0.91 11.85 -6.55
N LYS A 22 -1.14 13.17 -6.57
CA LYS A 22 -2.18 13.82 -7.40
C LYS A 22 -1.88 13.80 -8.91
N LYS A 23 -0.62 13.57 -9.31
CA LYS A 23 -0.20 13.56 -10.72
C LYS A 23 -0.24 12.16 -11.35
N LYS A 24 -0.77 11.16 -10.63
CA LYS A 24 -0.83 9.76 -11.10
C LYS A 24 -1.48 9.64 -12.49
N ASP A 25 -2.67 10.22 -12.69
CA ASP A 25 -3.38 10.07 -13.98
C ASP A 25 -2.68 10.79 -15.14
N GLU A 26 -2.09 11.96 -14.87
CA GLU A 26 -1.26 12.68 -15.85
C GLU A 26 -0.06 11.81 -16.25
N GLN A 27 0.64 11.25 -15.26
CA GLN A 27 1.80 10.38 -15.50
C GLN A 27 1.43 9.11 -16.25
N TYR A 28 0.29 8.49 -15.91
CA TYR A 28 -0.20 7.30 -16.62
C TYR A 28 -0.56 7.65 -18.07
N SER A 29 -1.19 8.80 -18.31
CA SER A 29 -1.49 9.27 -19.67
C SER A 29 -0.23 9.50 -20.49
N LEU A 30 0.85 9.99 -19.86
CA LEU A 30 2.15 10.14 -20.50
C LEU A 30 2.74 8.78 -20.88
N TRP A 31 2.72 7.80 -19.97
CA TRP A 31 3.22 6.44 -20.26
C TRP A 31 2.37 5.71 -21.29
N ASP A 32 1.04 5.88 -21.26
CA ASP A 32 0.13 5.36 -22.28
C ASP A 32 0.49 5.91 -23.67
N LYS A 33 0.84 7.20 -23.76
CA LYS A 33 1.28 7.84 -25.01
C LYS A 33 2.67 7.40 -25.44
N GLU A 34 3.60 7.23 -24.49
CA GLU A 34 5.01 6.94 -24.78
C GLU A 34 5.25 5.46 -25.11
N TYR A 35 4.62 4.55 -24.36
CA TYR A 35 4.87 3.12 -24.45
C TYR A 35 3.68 2.34 -25.03
N GLY A 36 2.47 2.86 -24.93
CA GLY A 36 1.21 2.16 -25.23
C GLY A 36 0.60 1.54 -23.97
N ARG A 37 -0.72 1.65 -23.84
CA ARG A 37 -1.47 1.31 -22.61
C ARG A 37 -1.19 -0.07 -22.03
N ASP A 38 -0.94 -1.06 -22.88
CA ASP A 38 -0.70 -2.46 -22.46
C ASP A 38 0.78 -2.87 -22.52
N ASN A 39 1.68 -1.90 -22.70
CA ASN A 39 3.12 -2.10 -22.88
C ASN A 39 3.95 -1.55 -21.73
N TRP A 40 3.33 -1.03 -20.68
CA TRP A 40 4.03 -0.61 -19.45
C TRP A 40 3.31 -1.12 -18.20
N GLN A 41 4.04 -1.26 -17.10
CA GLN A 41 3.48 -1.58 -15.79
C GLN A 41 4.31 -0.96 -14.65
N ILE A 42 3.66 -0.80 -13.49
CA ILE A 42 4.35 -0.58 -12.22
C ILE A 42 4.56 -1.94 -11.54
N ALA A 43 5.79 -2.15 -11.06
CA ALA A 43 6.17 -3.28 -10.24
C ALA A 43 7.04 -2.81 -9.07
N TRP A 44 7.40 -3.72 -8.16
CA TRP A 44 8.27 -3.41 -7.02
C TRP A 44 9.47 -4.35 -7.01
N GLN A 45 10.66 -3.81 -7.20
CA GLN A 45 11.90 -4.58 -7.16
C GLN A 45 12.59 -4.44 -5.81
N LEU A 46 12.73 -5.56 -5.10
CA LEU A 46 13.41 -5.67 -3.81
C LEU A 46 14.94 -5.59 -3.96
N SER A 47 15.66 -5.40 -2.85
CA SER A 47 17.12 -5.27 -2.83
C SER A 47 17.85 -6.54 -3.31
N ASN A 48 17.21 -7.71 -3.16
CA ASN A 48 17.69 -9.00 -3.66
C ASN A 48 17.43 -9.23 -5.17
N GLY A 49 16.77 -8.29 -5.86
CA GLY A 49 16.45 -8.37 -7.28
C GLY A 49 15.09 -9.00 -7.62
N GLU A 50 14.37 -9.56 -6.65
CA GLU A 50 13.02 -10.07 -6.82
C GLU A 50 12.06 -8.95 -7.28
N ILE A 51 11.14 -9.27 -8.18
CA ILE A 51 10.18 -8.32 -8.74
C ILE A 51 8.77 -8.77 -8.37
N LEU A 52 8.08 -7.90 -7.65
CA LEU A 52 6.72 -8.10 -7.15
C LEU A 52 5.71 -7.39 -8.04
N GLY A 53 4.63 -8.07 -8.36
CA GLY A 53 3.40 -7.48 -8.87
C GLY A 53 2.55 -6.87 -7.75
N PHE A 54 1.37 -6.36 -8.12
CA PHE A 54 0.45 -5.71 -7.18
C PHE A 54 0.03 -6.62 -6.01
N ASP A 55 -0.40 -7.86 -6.30
CA ASP A 55 -0.91 -8.75 -5.26
C ASP A 55 0.19 -9.14 -4.25
N GLN A 56 1.43 -9.30 -4.73
CA GLN A 56 2.58 -9.61 -3.88
C GLN A 56 2.97 -8.42 -2.99
N VAL A 57 3.05 -7.19 -3.52
CA VAL A 57 3.33 -6.02 -2.68
C VAL A 57 2.18 -5.73 -1.71
N PHE A 58 0.93 -6.01 -2.10
CA PHE A 58 -0.22 -5.92 -1.20
C PHE A 58 -0.08 -6.91 -0.03
N GLN A 59 0.34 -8.14 -0.31
CA GLN A 59 0.59 -9.13 0.74
C GLN A 59 1.65 -8.65 1.76
N HIS A 60 2.74 -8.02 1.31
CA HIS A 60 3.72 -7.41 2.23
C HIS A 60 3.10 -6.33 3.15
N TYR A 61 2.11 -5.57 2.67
CA TYR A 61 1.38 -4.66 3.54
C TYR A 61 0.56 -5.42 4.60
N VAL A 62 -0.16 -6.46 4.18
CA VAL A 62 -1.00 -7.26 5.08
C VAL A 62 -0.13 -7.93 6.15
N ASP A 63 0.97 -8.56 5.77
CA ASP A 63 1.87 -9.24 6.70
C ASP A 63 2.47 -8.25 7.71
N GLY A 64 2.84 -7.04 7.28
CA GLY A 64 3.39 -6.03 8.18
C GLY A 64 2.35 -5.52 9.20
N TYR A 65 1.10 -5.31 8.78
CA TYR A 65 0.02 -4.99 9.71
C TYR A 65 -0.29 -6.17 10.65
N ALA A 66 -0.35 -7.39 10.14
CA ALA A 66 -0.63 -8.58 10.94
C ALA A 66 0.44 -8.75 12.03
N LEU A 67 1.72 -8.75 11.65
CA LEU A 67 2.84 -8.86 12.58
C LEU A 67 2.85 -7.71 13.61
N TYR A 68 2.52 -6.49 13.19
CA TYR A 68 2.38 -5.37 14.12
C TYR A 68 1.29 -5.65 15.16
N PHE A 69 0.08 -6.01 14.73
CA PHE A 69 -1.06 -6.21 15.63
C PHE A 69 -0.99 -7.50 16.47
N GLU A 70 -0.28 -8.54 16.03
CA GLU A 70 0.06 -9.69 16.87
C GLU A 70 0.85 -9.27 18.12
N ASN A 71 1.73 -8.27 17.96
CA ASN A 71 2.53 -7.71 19.05
C ASN A 71 1.83 -6.57 19.81
N HIS A 72 0.69 -6.07 19.31
CA HIS A 72 -0.08 -4.96 19.85
C HIS A 72 -1.58 -5.29 19.85
N LEU A 73 -1.94 -6.42 20.48
CA LEU A 73 -3.29 -6.98 20.41
C LEU A 73 -4.34 -6.06 21.04
N ASP A 74 -3.98 -5.26 22.03
CA ASP A 74 -4.85 -4.26 22.64
C ASP A 74 -5.26 -3.17 21.64
N GLU A 75 -4.34 -2.74 20.78
CA GLU A 75 -4.65 -1.81 19.68
C GLU A 75 -5.55 -2.45 18.62
N ALA A 76 -5.31 -3.72 18.30
CA ALA A 76 -6.11 -4.49 17.35
C ALA A 76 -7.56 -4.61 17.84
N VAL A 77 -7.74 -5.06 19.09
CA VAL A 77 -9.04 -5.18 19.75
C VAL A 77 -9.73 -3.82 19.85
N PHE A 78 -8.98 -2.76 20.21
CA PHE A 78 -9.54 -1.41 20.22
C PHE A 78 -10.09 -1.02 18.85
N LEU A 79 -9.36 -1.26 17.76
CA LEU A 79 -9.82 -0.94 16.42
C LEU A 79 -11.09 -1.72 16.06
N THR A 80 -11.08 -3.02 16.26
CA THR A 80 -12.16 -3.90 15.78
C THR A 80 -13.41 -3.80 16.64
N GLU A 81 -13.30 -3.52 17.94
CA GLU A 81 -14.48 -3.36 18.81
C GLU A 81 -15.12 -1.97 18.70
N ASN A 82 -14.38 -0.92 18.26
CA ASN A 82 -14.89 0.46 18.26
C ASN A 82 -15.24 1.00 16.87
N PHE A 83 -14.72 0.42 15.79
CA PHE A 83 -14.92 0.92 14.44
C PHE A 83 -15.49 -0.13 13.49
N SER A 84 -16.08 0.32 12.37
CA SER A 84 -16.68 -0.57 11.36
C SER A 84 -15.68 -1.01 10.28
N TYR A 85 -14.64 -0.21 10.02
CA TYR A 85 -13.48 -0.46 9.16
C TYR A 85 -12.52 0.74 9.18
N GLY A 86 -11.30 0.57 8.67
CA GLY A 86 -10.36 1.66 8.40
C GLY A 86 -10.42 2.19 6.96
N TYR A 87 -10.23 3.50 6.77
CA TYR A 87 -10.11 4.16 5.45
C TYR A 87 -8.93 5.13 5.40
N ASP A 88 -8.47 5.57 4.22
CA ASP A 88 -7.34 6.51 4.09
C ASP A 88 -7.76 8.00 4.14
N LYS A 89 -7.73 8.75 3.03
CA LYS A 89 -8.04 10.19 3.02
C LYS A 89 -9.51 10.46 2.79
N GLU A 90 -10.07 9.74 1.84
CA GLU A 90 -11.43 9.91 1.38
C GLU A 90 -12.25 8.75 1.93
N LEU A 91 -13.39 9.07 2.53
CA LEU A 91 -14.31 8.06 3.02
C LEU A 91 -14.74 7.16 1.84
N THR A 92 -14.72 5.86 2.07
CA THR A 92 -14.98 4.81 1.07
C THR A 92 -16.06 3.88 1.63
N SER A 93 -16.73 3.08 0.80
CA SER A 93 -17.70 2.13 1.35
C SER A 93 -17.01 0.95 2.07
N LYS A 94 -17.73 0.22 2.92
CA LYS A 94 -17.18 -0.99 3.56
C LYS A 94 -16.70 -1.98 2.50
N GLU A 95 -17.47 -2.17 1.43
CA GLU A 95 -17.11 -3.08 0.33
C GLU A 95 -15.80 -2.68 -0.36
N GLU A 96 -15.57 -1.38 -0.57
CA GLU A 96 -14.30 -0.89 -1.12
C GLU A 96 -13.15 -1.06 -0.12
N ALA A 97 -13.40 -0.85 1.18
CA ALA A 97 -12.42 -0.99 2.26
C ALA A 97 -11.94 -2.44 2.48
N PHE A 98 -12.66 -3.43 1.94
CA PHE A 98 -12.30 -4.85 1.94
C PHE A 98 -12.08 -5.42 0.53
N ASN A 99 -11.77 -4.57 -0.45
CA ASN A 99 -11.42 -5.01 -1.80
C ASN A 99 -10.03 -4.49 -2.21
N PRO A 100 -9.00 -5.36 -2.26
CA PRO A 100 -7.62 -4.95 -2.58
C PRO A 100 -7.49 -4.20 -3.91
N ARG A 101 -8.39 -4.45 -4.85
CA ARG A 101 -8.34 -3.88 -6.20
C ARG A 101 -9.33 -2.72 -6.41
N ALA A 102 -10.13 -2.33 -5.42
CA ALA A 102 -11.15 -1.30 -5.58
C ALA A 102 -10.60 0.07 -6.02
N LEU A 103 -9.38 0.42 -5.56
CA LEU A 103 -8.75 1.71 -5.85
C LEU A 103 -7.57 1.60 -6.84
N VAL A 104 -7.21 0.39 -7.26
CA VAL A 104 -6.10 0.19 -8.18
C VAL A 104 -6.46 0.77 -9.54
N ASN A 105 -5.66 1.74 -10.00
CA ASN A 105 -5.80 2.41 -11.29
C ASN A 105 -7.15 3.14 -11.47
N LYS A 106 -7.87 3.42 -10.38
CA LYS A 106 -9.13 4.18 -10.42
C LYS A 106 -8.83 5.65 -10.81
N PRO A 107 -9.44 6.19 -11.88
CA PRO A 107 -9.22 7.58 -12.29
C PRO A 107 -9.60 8.58 -11.19
N GLY A 108 -8.84 9.65 -11.06
CA GLY A 108 -9.01 10.70 -10.04
C GLY A 108 -8.65 10.27 -8.62
N LYS A 109 -8.26 9.01 -8.42
CA LYS A 109 -7.96 8.44 -7.10
C LYS A 109 -6.49 7.99 -7.05
N PRO A 110 -5.74 8.36 -5.99
CA PRO A 110 -4.43 7.77 -5.75
C PRO A 110 -4.54 6.25 -5.54
N ASN A 111 -3.52 5.50 -5.94
CA ASN A 111 -3.42 4.07 -5.62
C ASN A 111 -3.08 3.91 -4.13
N GLN A 112 -4.10 3.90 -3.28
CA GLN A 112 -3.97 3.79 -1.83
C GLN A 112 -4.71 2.54 -1.37
N PHE A 113 -3.98 1.56 -0.85
CA PHE A 113 -4.55 0.28 -0.43
C PHE A 113 -4.08 -0.15 0.97
N HIS A 114 -3.33 0.70 1.68
CA HIS A 114 -2.83 0.38 3.02
C HIS A 114 -3.95 0.20 4.05
N HIS A 115 -5.03 0.98 3.96
CA HIS A 115 -6.19 0.81 4.83
C HIS A 115 -6.90 -0.52 4.54
N VAL A 116 -6.98 -0.92 3.27
CA VAL A 116 -7.48 -2.24 2.88
C VAL A 116 -6.60 -3.35 3.47
N ALA A 117 -5.28 -3.18 3.41
CA ALA A 117 -4.35 -4.16 3.99
C ALA A 117 -4.47 -4.25 5.52
N LEU A 118 -4.66 -3.13 6.22
CA LEU A 118 -4.95 -3.11 7.65
C LEU A 118 -6.24 -3.88 7.96
N ASN A 119 -7.31 -3.61 7.21
CA ASN A 119 -8.59 -4.28 7.41
C ASN A 119 -8.46 -5.79 7.17
N PHE A 120 -7.73 -6.19 6.14
CA PHE A 120 -7.43 -7.60 5.85
C PHE A 120 -6.62 -8.28 6.95
N ALA A 121 -5.59 -7.60 7.47
CA ALA A 121 -4.77 -8.13 8.55
C ALA A 121 -5.61 -8.41 9.80
N LEU A 122 -6.46 -7.46 10.21
CA LEU A 122 -7.30 -7.62 11.38
C LEU A 122 -8.38 -8.68 11.18
N GLU A 123 -9.17 -8.59 10.11
CA GLU A 123 -10.35 -9.43 9.95
C GLU A 123 -10.02 -10.84 9.45
N PHE A 124 -9.15 -10.96 8.45
CA PHE A 124 -8.89 -12.25 7.80
C PHE A 124 -7.67 -13.00 8.34
N TYR A 125 -6.63 -12.29 8.77
CA TYR A 125 -5.43 -12.93 9.33
C TYR A 125 -5.54 -13.16 10.83
N LEU A 126 -6.00 -12.15 11.58
CA LEU A 126 -6.13 -12.24 13.04
C LEU A 126 -7.51 -12.72 13.50
N GLY A 127 -8.49 -12.82 12.60
CA GLY A 127 -9.85 -13.25 12.93
C GLY A 127 -10.62 -12.26 13.81
N LEU A 128 -10.25 -10.97 13.76
CA LEU A 128 -10.86 -9.89 14.53
C LEU A 128 -11.81 -9.09 13.64
N GLU A 129 -13.10 -9.47 13.66
CA GLU A 129 -14.14 -8.77 12.91
C GLU A 129 -14.39 -7.36 13.49
N PHE A 130 -14.56 -6.37 12.60
CA PHE A 130 -14.98 -5.03 12.97
C PHE A 130 -16.47 -4.97 13.36
N LYS A 131 -16.75 -4.52 14.58
CA LYS A 131 -18.07 -4.49 15.22
C LYS A 131 -18.60 -3.08 15.50
N GLY A 132 -17.77 -2.06 15.35
CA GLY A 132 -18.19 -0.68 15.53
C GLY A 132 -19.15 -0.23 14.44
N MET A 133 -19.76 0.94 14.64
CA MET A 133 -20.71 1.54 13.69
C MET A 133 -20.02 2.51 12.73
N GLU A 134 -19.04 3.27 13.24
CA GLU A 134 -18.39 4.33 12.50
C GLU A 134 -17.01 3.89 11.98
N PRO A 135 -16.60 4.29 10.76
CA PRO A 135 -15.28 3.98 10.26
C PRO A 135 -14.21 4.92 10.85
N ILE A 136 -12.96 4.49 10.81
CA ILE A 136 -11.82 5.28 11.29
C ILE A 136 -10.86 5.66 10.17
N GLN A 137 -10.38 6.90 10.22
CA GLN A 137 -9.36 7.38 9.30
C GLN A 137 -7.95 6.93 9.71
N ILE A 138 -7.28 6.18 8.85
CA ILE A 138 -5.91 5.69 8.98
C ILE A 138 -4.98 6.53 8.11
N ARG A 139 -4.72 7.77 8.56
CA ARG A 139 -3.84 8.72 7.89
C ARG A 139 -3.18 9.66 8.88
N GLU A 140 -1.91 9.98 8.64
CA GLU A 140 -1.25 11.10 9.30
C GLU A 140 -1.92 12.44 8.97
N GLY A 141 -1.93 13.35 9.94
CA GLY A 141 -2.35 14.73 9.70
C GLY A 141 -1.39 15.46 8.76
N LYS A 142 -1.69 16.74 8.50
CA LYS A 142 -0.81 17.56 7.67
C LYS A 142 0.51 17.79 8.41
N PRO A 143 1.67 17.70 7.74
CA PRO A 143 2.93 18.11 8.33
C PRO A 143 2.84 19.55 8.85
N ASN A 144 3.49 19.81 9.99
CA ASN A 144 3.50 21.11 10.67
C ASN A 144 2.12 21.59 11.20
N THR A 145 1.18 20.68 11.42
CA THR A 145 -0.04 20.97 12.20
C THR A 145 0.01 20.30 13.56
N ASP A 146 -0.78 20.82 14.50
CA ASP A 146 -0.89 20.26 15.84
C ASP A 146 -1.33 18.77 15.78
N PRO A 147 -0.52 17.82 16.30
CA PRO A 147 -0.89 16.40 16.35
C PRO A 147 -2.21 16.12 17.07
N SER A 148 -2.66 17.00 17.99
CA SER A 148 -3.96 16.86 18.66
C SER A 148 -5.15 16.96 17.69
N THR A 149 -4.93 17.52 16.50
CA THR A 149 -5.92 17.66 15.43
C THR A 149 -5.88 16.53 14.41
N TRP A 150 -4.95 15.58 14.58
CA TRP A 150 -4.78 14.48 13.63
C TRP A 150 -5.89 13.44 13.81
N PRO A 151 -6.25 12.70 12.75
CA PRO A 151 -7.29 11.69 12.85
C PRO A 151 -6.89 10.60 13.84
N ALA A 152 -7.82 10.08 14.65
CA ALA A 152 -7.52 9.12 15.72
C ALA A 152 -6.69 7.90 15.26
N GLY A 153 -6.81 7.50 13.99
CA GLY A 153 -6.07 6.39 13.41
C GLY A 153 -4.69 6.73 12.83
N TRP A 154 -4.18 7.94 13.04
CA TRP A 154 -2.91 8.39 12.46
C TRP A 154 -1.71 7.49 12.82
N ARG A 155 -1.73 6.88 14.01
CA ARG A 155 -0.66 6.02 14.50
C ARG A 155 -0.50 4.73 13.69
N TRP A 156 -1.56 4.27 13.04
CA TRP A 156 -1.55 3.08 12.18
C TRP A 156 -1.33 3.39 10.71
N GLY A 157 -0.86 4.60 10.38
CA GLY A 157 -0.47 4.93 9.01
C GLY A 157 0.70 4.05 8.53
N PRO A 158 0.77 3.71 7.23
CA PRO A 158 1.76 2.76 6.71
C PRO A 158 3.21 3.24 6.83
N GLY A 159 3.42 4.54 7.01
CA GLY A 159 4.75 5.12 7.30
C GLY A 159 5.24 4.87 8.72
N ARG A 160 4.46 4.22 9.58
CA ARG A 160 4.79 3.90 10.98
C ARG A 160 4.82 2.41 11.27
N ILE A 161 4.19 1.63 10.41
CA ILE A 161 4.17 0.18 10.54
C ILE A 161 5.46 -0.38 9.94
N PRO A 162 6.26 -1.15 10.71
CA PRO A 162 7.45 -1.80 10.19
C PRO A 162 7.13 -2.74 9.03
N ALA A 163 7.99 -2.76 8.00
CA ALA A 163 7.98 -3.85 7.05
C ALA A 163 8.43 -5.15 7.75
N VAL A 164 7.90 -6.30 7.33
CA VAL A 164 8.34 -7.61 7.87
C VAL A 164 9.80 -7.89 7.51
N HIS A 165 10.21 -7.47 6.31
CA HIS A 165 11.55 -7.67 5.76
C HIS A 165 12.19 -6.32 5.39
N PRO A 166 12.59 -5.49 6.38
CA PRO A 166 13.20 -4.19 6.11
C PRO A 166 14.52 -4.31 5.36
N GLU A 167 15.24 -5.42 5.48
CA GLU A 167 16.46 -5.74 4.74
C GLU A 167 16.25 -5.89 3.22
N LEU A 168 15.01 -6.13 2.79
CA LEU A 168 14.64 -6.25 1.37
C LEU A 168 14.31 -4.91 0.72
N ILE A 169 14.26 -3.81 1.49
CA ILE A 169 13.99 -2.47 0.98
C ILE A 169 15.23 -1.95 0.27
N PRO A 170 15.15 -1.58 -1.02
CA PRO A 170 16.29 -0.97 -1.72
C PRO A 170 16.65 0.40 -1.12
N ASP A 171 17.93 0.78 -1.19
CA ASP A 171 18.38 2.10 -0.77
C ASP A 171 17.69 3.21 -1.59
N GLY A 172 16.69 3.84 -0.99
CA GLY A 172 16.02 5.01 -1.52
C GLY A 172 16.91 6.24 -1.31
N GLY A 173 17.66 6.66 -2.33
CA GLY A 173 18.61 7.78 -2.26
C GLY A 173 18.02 9.17 -1.98
N SER A 174 16.80 9.29 -1.45
CA SER A 174 16.11 10.55 -1.19
C SER A 174 15.82 10.74 0.29
N LYS A 175 15.92 11.98 0.81
CA LYS A 175 15.30 12.34 2.10
C LYS A 175 13.80 12.26 1.95
N VAL A 176 13.12 11.41 2.71
CA VAL A 176 11.67 11.26 2.57
C VAL A 176 10.92 11.34 3.89
N TRP A 177 9.62 11.63 3.77
CA TRP A 177 8.73 11.88 4.90
C TRP A 177 8.24 10.60 5.59
N TRP A 178 8.48 9.42 5.01
CA TRP A 178 8.16 8.14 5.64
C TRP A 178 9.31 7.66 6.54
N GLN A 179 8.99 6.86 7.55
CA GLN A 179 10.00 6.25 8.41
C GLN A 179 10.76 5.17 7.64
N SER A 180 12.09 5.15 7.77
CA SER A 180 12.91 4.10 7.18
C SER A 180 12.56 2.73 7.78
N GLY A 181 12.51 1.70 6.95
CA GLY A 181 12.14 0.33 7.37
C GLY A 181 10.64 0.10 7.52
N SER A 182 9.80 1.08 7.18
CA SER A 182 8.33 0.93 7.21
C SER A 182 7.79 0.26 5.94
N ILE A 183 6.53 -0.17 5.98
CA ILE A 183 5.83 -0.71 4.81
C ILE A 183 5.73 0.36 3.69
N GLU A 184 5.48 1.62 4.04
CA GLU A 184 5.49 2.72 3.07
C GLU A 184 6.87 2.92 2.43
N ASP A 185 7.95 2.71 3.19
CA ASP A 185 9.31 2.75 2.66
C ASP A 185 9.53 1.68 1.59
N LEU A 186 9.14 0.43 1.87
CA LEU A 186 9.19 -0.65 0.89
C LEU A 186 8.41 -0.28 -0.38
N TYR A 187 7.17 0.19 -0.23
CA TYR A 187 6.31 0.52 -1.35
C TYR A 187 6.85 1.63 -2.25
N GLN A 188 7.48 2.64 -1.67
CA GLN A 188 7.97 3.77 -2.45
C GLN A 188 9.38 3.51 -2.99
N SER A 189 10.27 2.93 -2.18
CA SER A 189 11.67 2.69 -2.54
C SER A 189 11.85 1.54 -3.53
N ALA A 190 11.00 0.50 -3.48
CA ALA A 190 11.05 -0.62 -4.42
C ALA A 190 10.38 -0.32 -5.78
N LYS A 191 9.61 0.77 -5.90
CA LYS A 191 8.78 1.06 -7.07
C LYS A 191 9.60 1.24 -8.35
N ILE A 192 9.24 0.46 -9.37
CA ILE A 192 9.85 0.50 -10.71
C ILE A 192 8.78 0.64 -11.79
N LEU A 193 9.18 1.25 -12.92
CA LEU A 193 8.43 1.27 -14.17
C LEU A 193 9.07 0.28 -15.13
N GLN A 194 8.27 -0.62 -15.69
CA GLN A 194 8.70 -1.59 -16.68
C GLN A 194 7.94 -1.41 -18.00
N ILE A 195 8.58 -1.78 -19.11
CA ILE A 195 7.96 -1.86 -20.43
C ILE A 195 8.14 -3.26 -21.04
N LYS A 196 7.23 -3.68 -21.92
CA LYS A 196 7.41 -4.89 -22.73
C LYS A 196 8.55 -4.68 -23.73
N LYS A 197 9.39 -5.70 -23.92
CA LYS A 197 10.37 -5.74 -25.01
C LYS A 197 9.71 -6.03 -26.35
#